data_AF-A0A1Z8R7P0-F1
#
_entry.id   AF-A0A1Z8R7P0-F1
#
_cell.length_a   1.000
_cell.length_b   1.000
_cell.length_c   1.000
_cell.angle_alpha   90.00
_cell.angle_beta   90.00
_cell.angle_gamma   90.00
#
_symmetry.space_group_name_H-M   'P 1'
#
loop_
_entity.id
_entity.type
_entity.pdbx_description
1 polymer ?
#
loop_
_entity_poly.entity_id
_entity_poly.type
_entity_poly.pdbx_seq_one_letter_code
_entity_poly.pdbx_strand_id
1 'polypeptide(L)'
;MTLRIGIDFDNTIVNYDGLFSKVAKKLELELDSYPSKKESIKKEIFKKKNGLKIWQKLQGKVYGEFISNAKIFDGLKKFIIHSNLKNCKIFIISHKTQFGHYDEKKISLRKAALDFLNSKKILSPYVTGIKKKNIFFFTTRRKKINQIKKLKLDFFIDDLSEVLCDKNFPTKTNKILFSKFKENKKNIININNWFKIDEIINGNWSTKHLIKLSSILLKKKEILDFNQIHNGINSKVYKLKFQKNKKLILKIYPIEDNFISRRMRVENNSLKYLKNNNFTVPGIFKSCFDFNCSFHEFQPGKKNIKATKLLIDQCYNFIKKLSLLSKKTKINLFPKAKEACLNPNAICEQIEKKFNNLLKINNKPLNNFLLLEFSDLFKKYSKITKSKLNKEFKKDISKSNRILSPSDFGLHNTISEKNKLYFLDLEYFGWDDPIKLICDFFWHPGNNMSKKLKNRFLNKVINLFGKNYKNYKNFKNKLYVLLPLYGLRWCLIILNCFVNKNYKNKIIEKQQLKKAKKILNQVSHYGY
;
A
#
# COMPACT_ATOMS: atom_id res chain seq x y z
N MET A 1 1.53 27.38 21.58
CA MET A 1 0.87 28.16 20.51
C MET A 1 0.10 27.24 19.58
N THR A 2 -1.05 27.68 19.06
CA THR A 2 -1.85 26.92 18.08
C THR A 2 -1.31 27.14 16.68
N LEU A 3 -0.87 26.08 16.00
CA LEU A 3 -0.43 26.16 14.60
C LEU A 3 -1.57 26.59 13.68
N ARG A 4 -1.25 27.46 12.71
CA ARG A 4 -2.17 28.05 11.73
C ARG A 4 -1.71 27.67 10.33
N ILE A 5 -2.54 26.93 9.61
CA ILE A 5 -2.18 26.31 8.34
C ILE A 5 -3.12 26.83 7.25
N GLY A 6 -2.58 27.36 6.16
CA GLY A 6 -3.35 27.73 4.97
C GLY A 6 -3.14 26.75 3.82
N ILE A 7 -4.20 26.50 3.06
CA ILE A 7 -4.22 25.54 1.96
C ILE A 7 -4.87 26.20 0.74
N ASP A 8 -4.25 26.12 -0.43
CA ASP A 8 -4.91 26.48 -1.68
C ASP A 8 -6.00 25.45 -2.06
N PHE A 9 -6.97 25.87 -2.87
CA PHE A 9 -8.09 25.04 -3.27
C PHE A 9 -7.82 24.24 -4.55
N ASP A 10 -7.54 24.93 -5.65
CA ASP A 10 -7.44 24.31 -6.97
C ASP A 10 -6.11 23.55 -7.07
N ASN A 11 -6.10 22.32 -7.63
CA ASN A 11 -4.90 21.47 -7.74
C ASN A 11 -4.16 21.13 -6.42
N THR A 12 -4.62 21.63 -5.27
CA THR A 12 -4.04 21.36 -3.94
C THR A 12 -5.01 20.54 -3.06
N ILE A 13 -6.28 20.96 -3.02
CA ILE A 13 -7.40 20.19 -2.44
C ILE A 13 -8.06 19.34 -3.52
N VAL A 14 -8.41 19.98 -4.65
CA VAL A 14 -9.13 19.33 -5.75
C VAL A 14 -8.15 18.66 -6.70
N ASN A 15 -8.34 17.36 -6.91
CA ASN A 15 -7.65 16.61 -7.94
C ASN A 15 -8.51 16.58 -9.22
N TYR A 16 -8.06 17.30 -10.24
CA TYR A 16 -8.68 17.41 -11.55
C TYR A 16 -8.21 16.34 -12.55
N ASP A 17 -7.33 15.41 -12.16
CA ASP A 17 -6.83 14.34 -13.03
C ASP A 17 -8.00 13.56 -13.65
N GLY A 18 -7.98 13.46 -14.98
CA GLY A 18 -8.99 12.81 -15.81
C GLY A 18 -10.27 13.63 -16.05
N LEU A 19 -10.57 14.65 -15.24
CA LEU A 19 -11.82 15.41 -15.39
C LEU A 19 -11.80 16.30 -16.64
N PHE A 20 -10.69 16.99 -16.89
CA PHE A 20 -10.53 17.81 -18.11
C PHE A 20 -10.75 17.00 -19.39
N SER A 21 -10.16 15.80 -19.45
CA SER A 21 -10.33 14.88 -20.57
C SER A 21 -11.77 14.42 -20.75
N LYS A 22 -12.44 14.02 -19.67
CA LYS A 22 -13.86 13.62 -19.71
C LYS A 22 -14.78 14.75 -20.18
N VAL A 23 -14.56 15.97 -19.68
CA VAL A 23 -15.38 17.12 -20.07
C VAL A 23 -15.08 17.54 -21.49
N ALA A 24 -13.81 17.52 -21.93
CA ALA A 24 -13.45 17.79 -23.32
C ALA A 24 -14.14 16.82 -24.28
N LYS A 25 -14.18 15.51 -23.97
CA LYS A 25 -14.95 14.52 -24.75
C LYS A 25 -16.44 14.81 -24.75
N LYS A 26 -17.00 15.15 -23.59
CA LYS A 26 -18.44 15.46 -23.45
C LYS A 26 -18.84 16.71 -24.23
N LEU A 27 -17.92 17.65 -24.42
CA LEU A 27 -18.10 18.86 -25.21
C LEU A 27 -17.68 18.67 -26.68
N GLU A 28 -17.38 17.44 -27.09
CA GLU A 28 -16.99 17.08 -28.46
C GLU A 28 -15.81 17.93 -29.00
N LEU A 29 -14.88 18.30 -28.12
CA LEU A 29 -13.68 19.03 -28.51
C LEU A 29 -12.75 18.10 -29.29
N GLU A 30 -12.61 18.30 -30.60
CA GLU A 30 -11.78 17.49 -31.49
C GLU A 30 -10.28 17.46 -31.10
N LEU A 31 -9.85 16.62 -30.16
CA LEU A 31 -8.44 16.51 -29.79
C LEU A 31 -7.83 15.23 -30.37
N ASP A 32 -6.59 15.31 -30.88
CA ASP A 32 -5.81 14.16 -31.37
C ASP A 32 -5.75 13.03 -30.33
N SER A 33 -5.71 13.42 -29.05
CA SER A 33 -5.79 12.49 -27.94
C SER A 33 -6.45 13.13 -26.71
N TYR A 34 -6.93 12.30 -25.80
CA TYR A 34 -7.59 12.72 -24.57
C TYR A 34 -6.83 12.24 -23.32
N PRO A 35 -5.60 12.72 -23.09
CA PRO A 35 -4.77 12.30 -21.97
C PRO A 35 -5.42 12.57 -20.62
N SER A 36 -5.10 11.76 -19.61
CA SER A 36 -5.67 11.92 -18.27
C SER A 36 -5.16 13.17 -17.54
N LYS A 37 -3.96 13.66 -17.85
CA LYS A 37 -3.36 14.82 -17.18
C LYS A 37 -3.86 16.14 -17.76
N LYS A 38 -4.14 17.10 -16.87
CA LYS A 38 -4.60 18.46 -17.21
C LYS A 38 -3.60 19.20 -18.11
N GLU A 39 -2.31 19.12 -17.81
CA GLU A 39 -1.26 19.81 -18.57
C GLU A 39 -1.17 19.26 -20.00
N SER A 40 -1.37 17.95 -20.17
CA SER A 40 -1.37 17.31 -21.49
C SER A 40 -2.58 17.75 -22.32
N ILE A 41 -3.78 17.80 -21.73
CA ILE A 41 -4.98 18.35 -22.40
C ILE A 41 -4.79 19.82 -22.78
N LYS A 42 -4.18 20.62 -21.89
CA LYS A 42 -3.85 22.01 -22.19
C LYS A 42 -2.95 22.12 -23.43
N LYS A 43 -1.88 21.32 -23.49
CA LYS A 43 -0.97 21.32 -24.66
C LYS A 43 -1.69 20.99 -25.96
N GLU A 44 -2.56 19.98 -25.97
CA GLU A 44 -3.35 19.62 -27.16
C GLU A 44 -4.29 20.75 -27.60
N ILE A 45 -5.00 21.40 -26.67
CA ILE A 45 -5.91 22.50 -27.00
C ILE A 45 -5.16 23.71 -27.59
N PHE A 46 -3.95 24.00 -27.09
CA PHE A 46 -3.16 25.15 -27.57
C PHE A 46 -2.58 24.96 -28.98
N LYS A 47 -2.61 23.74 -29.54
CA LYS A 47 -2.28 23.50 -30.96
C LYS A 47 -3.36 24.02 -31.92
N LYS A 48 -4.60 24.22 -31.44
CA LYS A 48 -5.73 24.65 -32.27
C LYS A 48 -5.79 26.17 -32.44
N LYS A 49 -6.43 26.60 -33.55
CA LYS A 49 -6.90 27.97 -33.72
C LYS A 49 -7.84 28.34 -32.56
N ASN A 50 -7.65 29.52 -31.97
CA ASN A 50 -8.38 29.98 -30.77
C ASN A 50 -8.20 29.09 -29.51
N GLY A 51 -7.10 28.33 -29.41
CA GLY A 51 -6.82 27.44 -28.29
C GLY A 51 -6.97 28.08 -26.90
N LEU A 52 -6.58 29.36 -26.74
CA LEU A 52 -6.78 30.09 -25.48
C LEU A 52 -8.25 30.22 -25.08
N LYS A 53 -9.12 30.60 -26.04
CA LYS A 53 -10.56 30.74 -25.82
C LYS A 53 -11.21 29.39 -25.51
N ILE A 54 -10.82 28.34 -26.24
CA ILE A 54 -11.27 26.96 -26.00
C ILE A 54 -10.87 26.51 -24.59
N TRP A 55 -9.61 26.72 -24.22
CA TRP A 55 -9.09 26.39 -22.90
C TRP A 55 -9.84 27.11 -21.78
N GLN A 56 -10.06 28.42 -21.93
CA GLN A 56 -10.79 29.22 -20.94
C GLN A 56 -12.26 28.77 -20.79
N LYS A 57 -12.96 28.47 -21.90
CA LYS A 57 -14.31 27.89 -21.87
C LYS A 57 -14.33 26.54 -21.14
N LEU A 58 -13.40 25.64 -21.47
CA LEU A 58 -13.28 24.34 -20.81
C LEU A 58 -13.00 24.49 -19.31
N GLN A 59 -12.12 25.41 -18.91
CA GLN A 59 -11.84 25.69 -17.51
C GLN A 59 -13.08 26.19 -16.76
N GLY A 60 -13.86 27.11 -17.35
CA GLY A 60 -15.12 27.58 -16.77
C GLY A 60 -16.09 26.43 -16.49
N LYS A 61 -16.27 25.53 -17.47
CA LYS A 61 -17.10 24.33 -17.34
C LYS A 61 -16.58 23.37 -16.27
N VAL A 62 -15.28 23.06 -16.29
CA VAL A 62 -14.68 22.10 -15.35
C VAL A 62 -14.72 22.60 -13.91
N TYR A 63 -14.34 23.86 -13.67
CA TYR A 63 -14.28 24.44 -12.32
C TYR A 63 -15.64 24.86 -11.76
N GLY A 64 -16.63 25.09 -12.63
CA GLY A 64 -18.00 25.40 -12.27
C GLY A 64 -18.89 24.17 -12.34
N GLU A 65 -19.47 23.93 -13.50
CA GLU A 65 -20.51 22.92 -13.76
C GLU A 65 -20.09 21.49 -13.38
N PHE A 66 -18.84 21.09 -13.65
CA PHE A 66 -18.41 19.69 -13.53
C PHE A 66 -17.52 19.40 -12.32
N ILE A 67 -17.24 20.36 -11.44
CA ILE A 67 -16.31 20.18 -10.32
C ILE A 67 -16.76 19.09 -9.34
N SER A 68 -18.06 18.85 -9.21
CA SER A 68 -18.64 17.78 -8.39
C SER A 68 -18.09 16.38 -8.74
N ASN A 69 -17.71 16.19 -10.00
CA ASN A 69 -17.14 14.95 -10.54
C ASN A 69 -15.62 14.82 -10.26
N ALA A 70 -14.98 15.86 -9.74
CA ALA A 70 -13.58 15.80 -9.31
C ALA A 70 -13.44 14.96 -8.03
N LYS A 71 -12.19 14.57 -7.75
CA LYS A 71 -11.80 13.92 -6.49
C LYS A 71 -11.05 14.92 -5.62
N ILE A 72 -10.90 14.62 -4.33
CA ILE A 72 -9.87 15.26 -3.51
C ILE A 72 -8.58 14.45 -3.61
N PHE A 73 -7.44 15.08 -3.33
CA PHE A 73 -6.19 14.33 -3.19
C PHE A 73 -6.25 13.38 -1.98
N ASP A 74 -5.70 12.17 -2.17
CA ASP A 74 -5.59 11.16 -1.12
C ASP A 74 -4.79 11.69 0.07
N GLY A 75 -5.24 11.37 1.29
CA GLY A 75 -4.60 11.79 2.54
C GLY A 75 -5.05 13.15 3.08
N LEU A 76 -5.72 14.01 2.28
CA LEU A 76 -6.16 15.33 2.74
C LEU A 76 -7.07 15.27 3.98
N LYS A 77 -8.08 14.39 3.98
CA LYS A 77 -8.98 14.23 5.14
C LYS A 77 -8.22 13.77 6.39
N LYS A 78 -7.27 12.85 6.21
CA LYS A 78 -6.41 12.35 7.29
C LYS A 78 -5.61 13.50 7.89
N PHE A 79 -4.97 14.31 7.04
CA PHE A 79 -4.25 15.51 7.45
C PHE A 79 -5.13 16.47 8.25
N ILE A 80 -6.31 16.82 7.73
CA ILE A 80 -7.23 17.75 8.39
C ILE A 80 -7.66 17.23 9.77
N ILE A 81 -8.01 15.94 9.88
CA ILE A 81 -8.38 15.33 11.16
C ILE A 81 -7.21 15.37 12.14
N HIS A 82 -6.00 15.01 11.70
CA HIS A 82 -4.84 15.03 12.59
C HIS A 82 -4.54 16.44 13.10
N SER A 83 -4.56 17.42 12.20
CA SER A 83 -4.39 18.84 12.52
C SER A 83 -5.41 19.29 13.56
N ASN A 84 -6.69 18.95 13.42
CA ASN A 84 -7.70 19.30 14.42
C ASN A 84 -7.47 18.59 15.76
N LEU A 85 -7.05 17.33 15.76
CA LEU A 85 -6.71 16.59 16.98
C LEU A 85 -5.50 17.18 17.71
N LYS A 86 -4.62 17.87 16.98
CA LYS A 86 -3.51 18.69 17.49
C LYS A 86 -3.90 20.14 17.80
N ASN A 87 -5.19 20.48 17.73
CA ASN A 87 -5.73 21.82 17.92
C ASN A 87 -5.20 22.88 16.93
N CYS A 88 -4.75 22.47 15.74
CA CYS A 88 -4.34 23.39 14.67
C CYS A 88 -5.56 24.11 14.06
N LYS A 89 -5.37 25.35 13.59
CA LYS A 89 -6.36 26.12 12.83
C LYS A 89 -6.08 26.01 11.33
N ILE A 90 -7.05 25.54 10.57
CA ILE A 90 -6.92 25.38 9.12
C ILE A 90 -7.74 26.45 8.40
N PHE A 91 -7.15 27.03 7.35
CA PHE A 91 -7.74 28.02 6.47
C PHE A 91 -7.62 27.56 5.01
N ILE A 92 -8.68 27.77 4.23
CA ILE A 92 -8.63 27.58 2.78
C ILE A 92 -8.52 28.96 2.16
N ILE A 93 -7.44 29.24 1.43
CA ILE A 93 -7.17 30.57 0.87
C ILE A 93 -6.77 30.38 -0.59
N SER A 94 -7.65 30.80 -1.50
CA SER A 94 -7.42 30.55 -2.92
C SER A 94 -7.77 31.75 -3.81
N HIS A 95 -7.05 31.83 -4.93
CA HIS A 95 -7.32 32.78 -5.98
C HIS A 95 -8.38 32.16 -6.90
N LYS A 96 -9.62 32.61 -6.75
CA LYS A 96 -10.78 32.09 -7.49
C LYS A 96 -11.70 33.24 -7.88
N THR A 97 -11.84 33.45 -9.19
CA THR A 97 -12.79 34.41 -9.76
C THR A 97 -14.23 34.00 -9.40
N GLN A 98 -15.16 34.96 -9.43
CA GLN A 98 -16.55 34.65 -9.14
C GLN A 98 -17.21 33.86 -10.27
N PHE A 99 -16.89 34.20 -11.52
CA PHE A 99 -17.41 33.56 -12.73
C PHE A 99 -16.26 33.08 -13.63
N GLY A 100 -16.54 32.08 -14.48
CA GLY A 100 -15.61 31.62 -15.50
C GLY A 100 -15.50 32.61 -16.67
N HIS A 101 -14.37 32.59 -17.37
CA HIS A 101 -14.23 33.32 -18.63
C HIS A 101 -15.16 32.69 -19.68
N TYR A 102 -15.95 33.52 -20.38
CA TYR A 102 -16.92 33.10 -21.41
C TYR A 102 -18.01 32.13 -20.90
N ASP A 103 -18.39 32.23 -19.62
CA ASP A 103 -19.46 31.42 -19.05
C ASP A 103 -20.84 32.06 -19.28
N GLU A 104 -21.51 31.64 -20.36
CA GLU A 104 -22.87 32.06 -20.73
C GLU A 104 -23.89 31.79 -19.60
N LYS A 105 -23.67 30.74 -18.80
CA LYS A 105 -24.57 30.35 -17.69
C LYS A 105 -24.28 31.12 -16.39
N LYS A 106 -23.26 31.98 -16.35
CA LYS A 106 -22.79 32.73 -15.16
C LYS A 106 -22.71 31.87 -13.90
N ILE A 107 -22.15 30.65 -14.00
CA ILE A 107 -22.02 29.74 -12.87
C ILE A 107 -20.99 30.30 -11.89
N SER A 108 -21.41 30.46 -10.64
CA SER A 108 -20.50 30.94 -9.59
C SER A 108 -19.46 29.86 -9.25
N LEU A 109 -18.21 30.09 -9.62
CA LEU A 109 -17.10 29.19 -9.33
C LEU A 109 -16.82 29.08 -7.82
N ARG A 110 -17.10 30.15 -7.07
CA ARG A 110 -16.96 30.15 -5.60
C ARG A 110 -18.04 29.32 -4.92
N LYS A 111 -19.28 29.40 -5.38
CA LYS A 111 -20.38 28.54 -4.90
C LYS A 111 -20.08 27.08 -5.23
N ALA A 112 -19.70 26.79 -6.48
CA ALA A 112 -19.34 25.44 -6.90
C ALA A 112 -18.19 24.83 -6.06
N ALA A 113 -17.18 25.64 -5.68
CA ALA A 113 -16.13 25.19 -4.76
C ALA A 113 -16.64 24.88 -3.35
N LEU A 114 -17.53 25.70 -2.79
CA LEU A 114 -18.13 25.44 -1.48
C LEU A 114 -18.99 24.17 -1.50
N ASP A 115 -19.81 24.01 -2.53
CA ASP A 115 -20.66 22.83 -2.73
C ASP A 115 -19.80 21.58 -2.90
N PHE A 116 -18.68 21.68 -3.63
CA PHE A 116 -17.69 20.62 -3.73
C PHE A 116 -17.12 20.25 -2.34
N LEU A 117 -16.62 21.20 -1.56
CA LEU A 117 -16.09 20.94 -0.22
C LEU A 117 -17.12 20.29 0.70
N ASN A 118 -18.39 20.74 0.61
CA ASN A 118 -19.49 20.16 1.38
C ASN A 118 -19.77 18.71 0.96
N SER A 119 -19.90 18.46 -0.36
CA SER A 119 -20.15 17.12 -0.91
C SER A 119 -19.04 16.11 -0.56
N LYS A 120 -17.79 16.56 -0.45
CA LYS A 120 -16.64 15.73 -0.05
C LYS A 120 -16.45 15.65 1.47
N LYS A 121 -17.36 16.23 2.25
CA LYS A 121 -17.36 16.24 3.74
C LYS A 121 -16.13 16.92 4.33
N ILE A 122 -15.57 17.93 3.66
CA ILE A 122 -14.47 18.78 4.17
C ILE A 122 -14.96 19.85 5.15
N LEU A 123 -16.24 20.22 5.06
CA LEU A 123 -16.88 21.19 5.98
C LEU A 123 -17.68 20.50 7.08
N SER A 124 -17.68 19.17 7.12
CA SER A 124 -18.49 18.42 8.07
C SER A 124 -17.88 18.50 9.47
N PRO A 125 -18.59 19.02 10.49
CA PRO A 125 -18.05 19.13 11.86
C PRO A 125 -17.70 17.76 12.46
N TYR A 126 -18.38 16.70 12.03
CA TYR A 126 -18.19 15.33 12.50
C TYR A 126 -17.05 14.58 11.81
N VAL A 127 -16.52 15.10 10.71
CA VAL A 127 -15.48 14.42 9.92
C VAL A 127 -14.20 15.24 9.89
N THR A 128 -14.25 16.50 9.49
CA THR A 128 -13.06 17.32 9.18
C THR A 128 -13.09 18.70 9.83
N GLY A 129 -14.25 19.21 10.26
CA GLY A 129 -14.33 20.38 11.14
C GLY A 129 -13.88 21.74 10.57
N ILE A 130 -13.55 21.86 9.28
CA ILE A 130 -13.20 23.17 8.71
C ILE A 130 -14.46 24.04 8.65
N LYS A 131 -14.42 25.16 9.38
CA LYS A 131 -15.54 26.11 9.43
C LYS A 131 -15.59 26.93 8.14
N LYS A 132 -16.79 27.15 7.60
CA LYS A 132 -17.02 27.97 6.40
C LYS A 132 -16.38 29.37 6.50
N LYS A 133 -16.37 29.96 7.69
CA LYS A 133 -15.73 31.27 7.97
C LYS A 133 -14.20 31.30 7.79
N ASN A 134 -13.54 30.14 7.67
CA ASN A 134 -12.11 30.03 7.43
C ASN A 134 -11.78 29.84 5.94
N ILE A 135 -12.75 30.02 5.05
CA ILE A 135 -12.59 29.88 3.60
C ILE A 135 -12.61 31.27 2.97
N PHE A 136 -11.54 31.60 2.26
CA PHE A 136 -11.34 32.89 1.63
C PHE A 136 -11.04 32.70 0.14
N PHE A 137 -11.91 33.25 -0.72
CA PHE A 137 -11.71 33.31 -2.16
C PHE A 137 -11.46 34.73 -2.62
N PHE A 138 -10.40 34.94 -3.39
CA PHE A 138 -10.00 36.25 -3.88
C PHE A 138 -9.94 36.28 -5.40
N THR A 139 -10.31 37.42 -5.99
CA THR A 139 -10.26 37.64 -7.44
C THR A 139 -8.85 37.93 -7.94
N THR A 140 -7.90 38.26 -7.04
CA THR A 140 -6.51 38.55 -7.42
C THR A 140 -5.53 37.82 -6.49
N ARG A 141 -4.38 37.43 -7.05
CA ARG A 141 -3.28 36.81 -6.29
C ARG A 141 -2.75 37.72 -5.18
N ARG A 142 -2.64 39.04 -5.43
CA ARG A 142 -2.25 40.03 -4.43
C ARG A 142 -3.15 40.01 -3.19
N LYS A 143 -4.48 39.96 -3.36
CA LYS A 143 -5.44 39.87 -2.24
C LYS A 143 -5.28 38.55 -1.46
N LYS A 144 -5.03 37.43 -2.16
CA LYS A 144 -4.70 36.14 -1.52
C LYS A 144 -3.46 36.23 -0.63
N ILE A 145 -2.37 36.83 -1.12
CA ILE A 145 -1.12 36.99 -0.37
C ILE A 145 -1.31 37.90 0.84
N ASN A 146 -2.04 39.01 0.68
CA ASN A 146 -2.37 39.90 1.79
C ASN A 146 -3.15 39.16 2.90
N GLN A 147 -4.07 38.28 2.53
CA GLN A 147 -4.80 37.47 3.51
C GLN A 147 -3.89 36.45 4.22
N ILE A 148 -2.98 35.80 3.50
CA ILE A 148 -1.96 34.90 4.09
C ILE A 148 -1.14 35.66 5.15
N LYS A 149 -0.70 36.88 4.83
CA LYS A 149 0.02 37.77 5.75
C LYS A 149 -0.84 38.15 6.97
N LYS A 150 -2.08 38.59 6.74
CA LYS A 150 -3.03 38.98 7.79
C LYS A 150 -3.30 37.84 8.78
N LEU A 151 -3.41 36.62 8.28
CA LEU A 151 -3.70 35.45 9.11
C LEU A 151 -2.48 34.91 9.88
N LYS A 152 -1.27 35.44 9.65
CA LYS A 152 -0.01 35.02 10.31
C LYS A 152 0.11 33.50 10.34
N LEU A 153 0.13 32.89 9.15
CA LEU A 153 0.18 31.43 9.00
C LEU A 153 1.58 30.89 9.30
N ASP A 154 1.64 29.74 9.96
CA ASP A 154 2.89 28.99 10.19
C ASP A 154 3.28 28.19 8.94
N PHE A 155 2.29 27.66 8.22
CA PHE A 155 2.45 26.92 6.97
C PHE A 155 1.47 27.40 5.91
N PHE A 156 1.91 27.43 4.65
CA PHE A 156 1.06 27.59 3.49
C PHE A 156 1.39 26.57 2.40
N ILE A 157 0.36 25.86 1.94
CA ILE A 157 0.47 24.80 0.92
C ILE A 157 -0.23 25.26 -0.36
N ASP A 158 0.49 25.25 -1.48
CA ASP A 158 0.01 25.71 -2.79
C ASP A 158 0.67 24.91 -3.93
N ASP A 159 -0.04 24.68 -5.04
CA ASP A 159 0.54 24.04 -6.23
C ASP A 159 1.34 25.03 -7.10
N LEU A 160 1.11 26.35 -6.93
CA LEU A 160 1.73 27.39 -7.73
C LEU A 160 2.97 27.99 -7.06
N SER A 161 4.12 27.78 -7.69
CA SER A 161 5.37 28.34 -7.22
C SER A 161 5.42 29.87 -7.35
N GLU A 162 4.69 30.46 -8.28
CA GLU A 162 4.57 31.92 -8.44
C GLU A 162 3.90 32.58 -7.23
N VAL A 163 3.01 31.88 -6.52
CA VAL A 163 2.42 32.38 -5.27
C VAL A 163 3.45 32.32 -4.15
N LEU A 164 4.13 31.19 -4.00
CA LEU A 164 5.09 30.96 -2.91
C LEU A 164 6.36 31.82 -3.06
N CYS A 165 6.74 32.17 -4.29
CA CYS A 165 7.90 33.01 -4.61
C CYS A 165 7.58 34.51 -4.69
N ASP A 166 6.34 34.94 -4.48
CA ASP A 166 6.00 36.35 -4.53
C ASP A 166 6.83 37.15 -3.51
N LYS A 167 7.35 38.31 -3.93
CA LYS A 167 8.20 39.18 -3.09
C LYS A 167 7.50 39.62 -1.81
N ASN A 168 6.17 39.73 -1.83
CA ASN A 168 5.35 40.15 -0.70
C ASN A 168 4.89 38.97 0.17
N PHE A 169 5.29 37.74 -0.17
CA PHE A 169 4.92 36.55 0.61
C PHE A 169 5.57 36.57 2.00
N PRO A 170 4.85 36.28 3.09
CA PRO A 170 5.40 36.37 4.45
C PRO A 170 6.65 35.50 4.66
N THR A 171 7.72 36.08 5.19
CA THR A 171 9.01 35.41 5.40
C THR A 171 8.98 34.37 6.52
N LYS A 172 8.11 34.56 7.53
CA LYS A 172 7.95 33.63 8.67
C LYS A 172 7.06 32.42 8.36
N THR A 173 6.37 32.39 7.22
CA THR A 173 5.48 31.29 6.83
C THR A 173 6.28 30.22 6.09
N ASN A 174 6.26 28.99 6.59
CA ASN A 174 6.86 27.85 5.90
C ASN A 174 6.07 27.52 4.64
N LYS A 175 6.78 27.39 3.52
CA LYS A 175 6.19 27.25 2.18
C LYS A 175 6.27 25.79 1.73
N ILE A 176 5.14 25.21 1.37
CA ILE A 176 5.07 23.87 0.79
C ILE A 176 4.52 23.96 -0.63
N LEU A 177 5.35 23.60 -1.62
CA LEU A 177 4.92 23.43 -2.99
C LEU A 177 4.27 22.04 -3.15
N PHE A 178 3.00 22.01 -3.51
CA PHE A 178 2.24 20.78 -3.77
C PHE A 178 2.42 20.35 -5.23
N SER A 179 3.56 19.76 -5.57
CA SER A 179 3.88 19.40 -6.96
C SER A 179 4.58 18.06 -7.09
N LYS A 180 4.32 17.37 -8.21
CA LYS A 180 5.08 16.17 -8.62
C LYS A 180 6.45 16.53 -9.18
N PHE A 181 6.63 17.74 -9.70
CA PHE A 181 7.87 18.19 -10.32
C PHE A 181 8.80 18.76 -9.26
N LYS A 182 10.07 18.32 -9.27
CA LYS A 182 11.08 18.87 -8.37
C LYS A 182 11.50 20.25 -8.82
N GLU A 183 11.01 21.28 -8.15
CA GLU A 183 11.59 22.62 -8.20
C GLU A 183 12.59 22.77 -7.05
N ASN A 184 13.87 22.89 -7.37
CA ASN A 184 14.91 23.17 -6.38
C ASN A 184 14.94 24.67 -6.08
N LYS A 185 14.00 25.14 -5.26
CA LYS A 185 13.98 26.52 -4.77
C LYS A 185 14.37 26.56 -3.30
N LYS A 186 15.32 27.43 -2.95
CA LYS A 186 15.72 27.66 -1.55
C LYS A 186 14.48 28.06 -0.73
N ASN A 187 14.34 27.51 0.47
CA ASN A 187 13.26 27.80 1.43
C ASN A 187 11.83 27.41 1.00
N ILE A 188 11.67 26.49 0.05
CA ILE A 188 10.38 25.89 -0.30
C ILE A 188 10.48 24.36 -0.20
N ILE A 189 9.61 23.75 0.60
CA ILE A 189 9.55 22.30 0.74
C ILE A 189 8.66 21.76 -0.38
N ASN A 190 9.19 20.91 -1.25
CA ASN A 190 8.40 20.34 -2.34
C ASN A 190 7.87 18.94 -2.00
N ILE A 191 6.55 18.76 -2.04
CA ILE A 191 5.85 17.53 -1.64
C ILE A 191 4.68 17.29 -2.59
N ASN A 192 4.45 16.04 -2.97
CA ASN A 192 3.40 15.68 -3.95
C ASN A 192 2.19 14.93 -3.37
N ASN A 193 2.10 14.80 -2.04
CA ASN A 193 1.03 14.06 -1.38
C ASN A 193 0.77 14.54 0.05
N TRP A 194 -0.48 14.44 0.47
CA TRP A 194 -0.91 14.91 1.79
C TRP A 194 -0.42 14.07 2.96
N PHE A 195 -0.01 12.82 2.73
CA PHE A 195 0.49 12.00 3.83
C PHE A 195 1.86 12.46 4.34
N LYS A 196 2.75 12.88 3.45
CA LYS A 196 4.03 13.49 3.84
C LYS A 196 3.85 14.87 4.47
N ILE A 197 2.87 15.64 3.99
CA ILE A 197 2.50 16.91 4.62
C ILE A 197 2.01 16.69 6.06
N ASP A 198 1.19 15.65 6.28
CA ASP A 198 0.77 15.24 7.64
C ASP A 198 1.95 14.88 8.54
N GLU A 199 2.91 14.11 8.03
CA GLU A 199 4.12 13.76 8.79
C GLU A 199 4.96 14.99 9.14
N ILE A 200 5.15 15.93 8.22
CA ILE A 200 5.97 17.13 8.44
C ILE A 200 5.30 18.11 9.41
N ILE A 201 3.99 18.34 9.26
CA ILE A 201 3.28 19.35 10.05
C ILE A 201 2.79 18.78 11.39
N ASN A 202 2.21 17.58 11.39
CA ASN A 202 1.55 17.03 12.58
C ASN A 202 2.36 15.93 13.27
N GLY A 203 3.36 15.34 12.59
CA GLY A 203 4.21 14.28 13.13
C GLY A 203 3.49 12.95 13.29
N ASN A 204 3.84 12.22 14.35
CA ASN A 204 3.32 10.89 14.61
C ASN A 204 1.92 10.90 15.26
N TRP A 205 1.09 9.93 14.86
CA TRP A 205 -0.19 9.66 15.50
C TRP A 205 0.01 9.00 16.86
N SER A 206 -0.46 9.64 17.94
CA SER A 206 -0.48 9.05 19.28
C SER A 206 -1.64 8.06 19.44
N THR A 207 -1.58 7.20 20.46
CA THR A 207 -2.70 6.30 20.82
C THR A 207 -4.01 7.08 21.04
N LYS A 208 -3.94 8.23 21.71
CA LYS A 208 -5.11 9.12 21.92
C LYS A 208 -5.71 9.61 20.59
N HIS A 209 -4.87 9.95 19.61
CA HIS A 209 -5.35 10.33 18.28
C HIS A 209 -6.01 9.16 17.54
N LEU A 210 -5.43 7.96 17.65
CA LEU A 210 -5.96 6.77 16.99
C LEU A 210 -7.32 6.33 17.57
N ILE A 211 -7.52 6.47 18.89
CA ILE A 211 -8.83 6.22 19.54
C ILE A 211 -9.89 7.17 18.98
N LYS A 212 -9.58 8.48 18.94
CA LYS A 212 -10.50 9.49 18.40
C LYS A 212 -10.79 9.26 16.91
N LEU A 213 -9.76 9.00 16.11
CA LEU A 213 -9.91 8.64 14.70
C LEU A 213 -10.80 7.40 14.53
N SER A 214 -10.58 6.36 15.32
CA SER A 214 -11.36 5.12 15.26
C SER A 214 -12.83 5.38 15.60
N SER A 215 -13.11 6.24 16.58
CA SER A 215 -14.47 6.63 16.97
C SER A 215 -15.18 7.37 15.83
N ILE A 216 -14.50 8.32 15.19
CA ILE A 216 -14.99 9.05 14.00
C ILE A 216 -15.29 8.07 12.85
N LEU A 217 -14.34 7.21 12.53
CA LEU A 217 -14.46 6.28 11.40
C LEU A 217 -15.54 5.23 11.63
N LEU A 218 -15.73 4.76 12.85
CA LEU A 218 -16.74 3.76 13.18
C LEU A 218 -18.12 4.36 13.48
N LYS A 219 -18.22 5.69 13.63
CA LYS A 219 -19.42 6.39 14.14
C LYS A 219 -19.89 5.78 15.48
N LYS A 220 -18.95 5.44 16.35
CA LYS A 220 -19.23 4.84 17.68
C LYS A 220 -18.80 5.79 18.78
N LYS A 221 -19.59 5.83 19.87
CA LYS A 221 -19.41 6.80 20.95
C LYS A 221 -18.26 6.45 21.91
N GLU A 222 -18.00 5.16 22.18
CA GLU A 222 -16.99 4.79 23.18
C GLU A 222 -16.19 3.54 22.80
N ILE A 223 -14.86 3.66 22.84
CA ILE A 223 -13.89 2.56 22.78
C ILE A 223 -13.35 2.40 24.20
N LEU A 224 -13.70 1.29 24.86
CA LEU A 224 -13.35 1.03 26.26
C LEU A 224 -11.88 0.64 26.44
N ASP A 225 -11.31 -0.02 25.43
CA ASP A 225 -9.91 -0.47 25.45
C ASP A 225 -9.31 -0.42 24.05
N PHE A 226 -8.04 0.00 23.97
CA PHE A 226 -7.29 0.19 22.74
C PHE A 226 -5.83 -0.20 22.93
N ASN A 227 -5.47 -1.40 22.47
CA ASN A 227 -4.15 -1.98 22.71
C ASN A 227 -3.44 -2.30 21.41
N GLN A 228 -2.18 -1.87 21.27
CA GLN A 228 -1.35 -2.30 20.16
C GLN A 228 -0.92 -3.75 20.37
N ILE A 229 -1.28 -4.65 19.45
CA ILE A 229 -0.96 -6.07 19.54
C ILE A 229 0.11 -6.51 18.53
N HIS A 230 0.41 -5.66 17.54
CA HIS A 230 1.49 -5.90 16.60
C HIS A 230 2.06 -4.57 16.08
N ASN A 231 3.39 -4.50 15.98
CA ASN A 231 4.13 -3.35 15.47
C ASN A 231 5.05 -3.79 14.33
N GLY A 232 4.46 -4.21 13.21
CA GLY A 232 5.18 -4.66 12.04
C GLY A 232 5.53 -3.52 11.08
N ILE A 233 6.54 -3.74 10.23
CA ILE A 233 6.88 -2.83 9.12
C ILE A 233 5.70 -2.69 8.15
N ASN A 234 4.98 -3.80 7.94
CA ASN A 234 3.93 -3.88 6.94
C ASN A 234 2.56 -3.41 7.46
N SER A 235 2.38 -3.38 8.77
CA SER A 235 1.19 -2.82 9.39
C SER A 235 1.35 -2.67 10.90
N LYS A 236 0.65 -1.68 11.45
CA LYS A 236 0.41 -1.55 12.90
C LYS A 236 -0.98 -2.10 13.18
N VAL A 237 -1.08 -2.99 14.17
CA VAL A 237 -2.33 -3.68 14.49
C VAL A 237 -2.74 -3.37 15.93
N TYR A 238 -3.97 -2.92 16.09
CA TYR A 238 -4.57 -2.56 17.37
C TYR A 238 -5.83 -3.37 17.61
N LYS A 239 -6.02 -3.81 18.85
CA LYS A 239 -7.24 -4.45 19.33
C LYS A 239 -8.10 -3.39 20.00
N LEU A 240 -9.36 -3.31 19.57
CA LEU A 240 -10.37 -2.40 20.08
C LEU A 240 -11.43 -3.19 20.85
N LYS A 241 -11.79 -2.76 22.06
CA LYS A 241 -12.93 -3.28 22.83
C LYS A 241 -14.02 -2.22 22.93
N PHE A 242 -15.26 -2.64 22.74
CA PHE A 242 -16.46 -1.83 22.92
C PHE A 242 -17.32 -2.41 24.04
N GLN A 243 -18.42 -1.72 24.38
CA GLN A 243 -19.47 -2.25 25.25
C GLN A 243 -20.01 -3.60 24.75
N LYS A 244 -20.60 -4.39 25.66
CA LYS A 244 -21.06 -5.78 25.42
C LYS A 244 -19.96 -6.71 24.90
N ASN A 245 -18.71 -6.50 25.30
CA ASN A 245 -17.53 -7.30 24.92
C ASN A 245 -17.27 -7.44 23.40
N LYS A 246 -17.86 -6.58 22.56
CA LYS A 246 -17.58 -6.58 21.12
C LYS A 246 -16.13 -6.15 20.88
N LYS A 247 -15.39 -6.91 20.06
CA LYS A 247 -13.97 -6.65 19.76
C LYS A 247 -13.77 -6.49 18.25
N LEU A 248 -12.89 -5.57 17.87
CA LEU A 248 -12.43 -5.39 16.49
C LEU A 248 -10.91 -5.32 16.45
N ILE A 249 -10.35 -5.58 15.27
CA ILE A 249 -8.95 -5.33 14.96
C ILE A 249 -8.86 -4.15 14.01
N LEU A 250 -8.13 -3.10 14.39
CA LEU A 250 -7.71 -2.02 13.50
C LEU A 250 -6.33 -2.36 12.94
N LYS A 251 -6.23 -2.44 11.61
CA LYS A 251 -4.97 -2.59 10.89
C LYS A 251 -4.68 -1.30 10.12
N ILE A 252 -3.56 -0.66 10.45
CA ILE A 252 -3.07 0.56 9.78
C ILE A 252 -1.88 0.18 8.90
N TYR A 253 -1.98 0.49 7.62
CA TYR A 253 -0.99 0.13 6.62
C TYR A 253 0.01 1.27 6.39
N PRO A 254 1.28 0.97 6.09
CA PRO A 254 2.23 1.97 5.66
C PRO A 254 1.80 2.53 4.30
N ILE A 255 2.25 3.74 4.03
CA ILE A 255 2.02 4.40 2.74
C ILE A 255 3.05 3.84 1.77
N GLU A 256 2.60 3.41 0.59
CA GLU A 256 3.47 2.91 -0.48
C GLU A 256 3.47 3.93 -1.62
N ASP A 257 4.65 4.30 -2.10
CA ASP A 257 4.84 5.18 -3.26
C ASP A 257 4.08 6.52 -3.23
N ASN A 258 3.78 7.04 -2.03
CA ASN A 258 2.97 8.25 -1.80
C ASN A 258 1.46 8.11 -2.09
N PHE A 259 0.94 6.87 -2.20
CA PHE A 259 -0.46 6.58 -2.53
C PHE A 259 -1.13 5.64 -1.52
N ILE A 260 -2.43 5.39 -1.74
CA ILE A 260 -3.18 4.37 -1.00
C ILE A 260 -2.45 3.03 -1.09
N SER A 261 -2.25 2.40 0.07
CA SER A 261 -1.50 1.16 0.19
C SER A 261 -2.07 0.06 -0.73
N ARG A 262 -1.22 -0.46 -1.63
CA ARG A 262 -1.58 -1.61 -2.47
C ARG A 262 -1.85 -2.83 -1.59
N ARG A 263 -1.10 -2.99 -0.50
CA ARG A 263 -1.29 -4.04 0.50
C ARG A 263 -2.69 -4.04 1.09
N MET A 264 -3.19 -2.88 1.54
CA MET A 264 -4.55 -2.76 2.08
C MET A 264 -5.61 -3.22 1.07
N ARG A 265 -5.46 -2.84 -0.21
CA ARG A 265 -6.40 -3.24 -1.27
C ARG A 265 -6.36 -4.75 -1.50
N VAL A 266 -5.15 -5.32 -1.61
CA VAL A 266 -4.95 -6.76 -1.81
C VAL A 266 -5.53 -7.55 -0.65
N GLU A 267 -5.21 -7.18 0.60
CA GLU A 267 -5.71 -7.87 1.79
C GLU A 267 -7.23 -7.77 1.93
N ASN A 268 -7.81 -6.60 1.72
CA ASN A 268 -9.27 -6.45 1.82
C ASN A 268 -9.99 -7.28 0.75
N ASN A 269 -9.48 -7.28 -0.49
CA ASN A 269 -10.08 -8.07 -1.56
C ASN A 269 -9.92 -9.58 -1.31
N SER A 270 -8.76 -10.02 -0.83
CA SER A 270 -8.50 -11.44 -0.54
C SER A 270 -9.34 -11.93 0.64
N LEU A 271 -9.40 -11.20 1.74
CA LEU A 271 -10.24 -11.54 2.90
C LEU A 271 -11.72 -11.64 2.52
N LYS A 272 -12.25 -10.64 1.79
CA LYS A 272 -13.64 -10.67 1.32
C LYS A 272 -13.91 -11.91 0.45
N TYR A 273 -13.02 -12.21 -0.49
CA TYR A 273 -13.17 -13.33 -1.40
C TYR A 273 -13.09 -14.68 -0.68
N LEU A 274 -12.10 -14.86 0.19
CA LEU A 274 -11.92 -16.09 0.96
C LEU A 274 -13.06 -16.30 1.98
N LYS A 275 -13.50 -15.24 2.66
CA LYS A 275 -14.64 -15.31 3.58
C LYS A 275 -15.91 -15.76 2.85
N ASN A 276 -16.21 -15.19 1.68
CA ASN A 276 -17.34 -15.60 0.83
C ASN A 276 -17.24 -17.05 0.33
N ASN A 277 -16.03 -17.63 0.33
CA ASN A 277 -15.80 -19.03 0.00
C ASN A 277 -15.57 -19.90 1.26
N ASN A 278 -16.07 -19.45 2.43
CA ASN A 278 -16.07 -20.20 3.68
C ASN A 278 -14.68 -20.57 4.22
N PHE A 279 -13.65 -19.75 3.97
CA PHE A 279 -12.33 -19.95 4.58
C PHE A 279 -12.31 -19.40 6.01
N THR A 280 -11.46 -19.98 6.88
CA THR A 280 -11.24 -19.51 8.24
C THR A 280 -10.32 -18.28 8.28
N VAL A 281 -10.85 -17.16 7.79
CA VAL A 281 -10.19 -15.85 7.76
C VAL A 281 -11.06 -14.79 8.46
N PRO A 282 -10.47 -13.68 8.93
CA PRO A 282 -11.24 -12.56 9.47
C PRO A 282 -12.20 -11.96 8.43
N GLY A 283 -13.43 -11.64 8.85
CA GLY A 283 -14.29 -10.75 8.08
C GLY A 283 -13.81 -9.29 8.16
N ILE A 284 -14.23 -8.49 7.19
CA ILE A 284 -13.95 -7.05 7.16
C ILE A 284 -15.17 -6.33 7.70
N PHE A 285 -14.99 -5.60 8.80
CA PHE A 285 -16.03 -4.75 9.35
C PHE A 285 -16.15 -3.43 8.56
N LYS A 286 -15.02 -2.78 8.27
CA LYS A 286 -14.99 -1.52 7.52
C LYS A 286 -13.62 -1.23 6.92
N SER A 287 -13.57 -0.83 5.65
CA SER A 287 -12.34 -0.36 4.99
C SER A 287 -12.35 1.17 4.85
N CYS A 288 -11.27 1.84 5.28
CA CYS A 288 -11.12 3.30 5.23
C CYS A 288 -9.90 3.68 4.38
N PHE A 289 -10.05 3.64 3.06
CA PHE A 289 -8.94 3.87 2.12
C PHE A 289 -8.32 5.26 2.24
N ASP A 290 -9.14 6.30 2.48
CA ASP A 290 -8.68 7.68 2.74
C ASP A 290 -7.69 7.78 3.92
N PHE A 291 -7.65 6.76 4.80
CA PHE A 291 -6.84 6.70 6.01
C PHE A 291 -5.81 5.56 6.00
N ASN A 292 -5.73 4.78 4.92
CA ASN A 292 -4.90 3.57 4.84
C ASN A 292 -5.10 2.63 6.05
N CYS A 293 -6.35 2.40 6.45
CA CYS A 293 -6.66 1.47 7.53
C CYS A 293 -7.95 0.67 7.28
N SER A 294 -8.02 -0.50 7.91
CA SER A 294 -9.18 -1.40 7.89
C SER A 294 -9.53 -1.86 9.30
N PHE A 295 -10.81 -2.04 9.55
CA PHE A 295 -11.35 -2.69 10.74
C PHE A 295 -11.80 -4.10 10.38
N HIS A 296 -11.31 -5.09 11.11
CA HIS A 296 -11.53 -6.52 10.87
C HIS A 296 -12.22 -7.14 12.08
N GLU A 297 -12.92 -8.25 11.85
CA GLU A 297 -13.44 -9.12 12.90
C GLU A 297 -12.28 -9.62 13.79
N PHE A 298 -12.44 -9.47 15.10
CA PHE A 298 -11.52 -10.07 16.06
C PHE A 298 -11.60 -11.61 15.97
N GLN A 299 -10.45 -12.27 15.81
CA GLN A 299 -10.35 -13.72 15.91
C GLN A 299 -9.83 -14.10 17.29
N PRO A 300 -10.52 -15.01 17.99
CA PRO A 300 -10.08 -15.48 19.30
C PRO A 300 -8.88 -16.43 19.19
N GLY A 301 -8.15 -16.60 20.29
CA GLY A 301 -7.01 -17.51 20.38
C GLY A 301 -5.65 -16.86 20.61
N LYS A 302 -4.58 -17.67 20.49
CA LYS A 302 -3.19 -17.29 20.73
C LYS A 302 -2.34 -17.37 19.45
N LYS A 303 -1.33 -16.50 19.32
CA LYS A 303 -0.26 -16.59 18.31
C LYS A 303 0.85 -17.54 18.79
N ASN A 304 1.84 -17.81 17.92
CA ASN A 304 3.06 -18.58 18.21
C ASN A 304 2.77 -20.00 18.72
N ILE A 305 1.88 -20.70 18.03
CA ILE A 305 1.38 -22.01 18.47
C ILE A 305 2.42 -23.09 18.14
N LYS A 306 2.63 -24.03 19.07
CA LYS A 306 3.45 -25.22 18.82
C LYS A 306 2.78 -26.08 17.74
N ALA A 307 3.54 -26.43 16.71
CA ALA A 307 3.01 -27.23 15.62
C ALA A 307 2.62 -28.64 16.08
N THR A 308 1.44 -29.10 15.67
CA THR A 308 0.93 -30.46 15.91
C THR A 308 0.46 -31.07 14.58
N LYS A 309 0.31 -32.40 14.53
CA LYS A 309 -0.21 -33.08 13.33
C LYS A 309 -1.54 -32.47 12.84
N LEU A 310 -2.44 -32.17 13.78
CA LEU A 310 -3.75 -31.58 13.51
C LEU A 310 -3.66 -30.19 12.88
N LEU A 311 -2.80 -29.31 13.38
CA LEU A 311 -2.64 -27.96 12.84
C LEU A 311 -2.00 -27.97 11.45
N ILE A 312 -1.04 -28.87 11.21
CA ILE A 312 -0.46 -29.07 9.87
C ILE A 312 -1.50 -29.59 8.88
N ASP A 313 -2.37 -30.47 9.32
CA ASP A 313 -3.47 -30.97 8.50
C ASP A 313 -4.47 -29.86 8.15
N GLN A 314 -4.69 -28.90 9.04
CA GLN A 314 -5.49 -27.71 8.72
C GLN A 314 -4.81 -26.78 7.72
N CYS A 315 -3.49 -26.58 7.80
CA CYS A 315 -2.74 -25.86 6.77
C CYS A 315 -2.87 -26.55 5.40
N TYR A 316 -2.74 -27.87 5.36
CA TYR A 316 -2.98 -28.66 4.15
C TYR A 316 -4.41 -28.49 3.62
N ASN A 317 -5.42 -28.59 4.48
CA ASN A 317 -6.82 -28.44 4.10
C ASN A 317 -7.12 -27.05 3.52
N PHE A 318 -6.48 -26.00 4.07
CA PHE A 318 -6.54 -24.65 3.54
C PHE A 318 -5.98 -24.58 2.10
N ILE A 319 -4.81 -25.17 1.85
CA ILE A 319 -4.21 -25.24 0.50
C ILE A 319 -5.08 -26.07 -0.46
N LYS A 320 -5.61 -27.21 -0.01
CA LYS A 320 -6.54 -28.04 -0.79
C LYS A 320 -7.78 -27.23 -1.21
N LYS A 321 -8.33 -26.44 -0.29
CA LYS A 321 -9.48 -25.59 -0.59
C LYS A 321 -9.11 -24.45 -1.55
N LEU A 322 -7.92 -23.84 -1.38
CA LEU A 322 -7.41 -22.83 -2.30
C LEU A 322 -7.20 -23.36 -3.72
N SER A 323 -6.67 -24.58 -3.88
CA SER A 323 -6.45 -25.15 -5.21
C SER A 323 -7.76 -25.41 -5.94
N LEU A 324 -8.80 -25.86 -5.22
CA LEU A 324 -10.15 -25.99 -5.78
C LEU A 324 -10.76 -24.63 -6.14
N LEU A 325 -10.62 -23.63 -5.27
CA LEU A 325 -11.11 -22.28 -5.53
C LEU A 325 -10.41 -21.65 -6.75
N SER A 326 -9.11 -21.88 -6.87
CA SER A 326 -8.28 -21.36 -7.97
C SER A 326 -8.82 -21.80 -9.33
N LYS A 327 -9.25 -23.06 -9.47
CA LYS A 327 -9.84 -23.57 -10.73
C LYS A 327 -11.12 -22.84 -11.14
N LYS A 328 -11.86 -22.29 -10.17
CA LYS A 328 -13.11 -21.54 -10.40
C LYS A 328 -12.90 -20.02 -10.49
N THR A 329 -11.68 -19.54 -10.23
CA THR A 329 -11.40 -18.11 -10.14
C THR A 329 -10.92 -17.58 -11.49
N LYS A 330 -11.53 -16.48 -11.97
CA LYS A 330 -11.05 -15.79 -13.18
C LYS A 330 -9.66 -15.20 -12.94
N ILE A 331 -8.74 -15.40 -13.90
CA ILE A 331 -7.34 -15.00 -13.76
C ILE A 331 -7.16 -13.49 -13.51
N ASN A 332 -8.06 -12.65 -14.03
CA ASN A 332 -8.00 -11.19 -13.88
C ASN A 332 -8.55 -10.68 -12.54
N LEU A 333 -9.12 -11.54 -11.70
CA LEU A 333 -9.70 -11.13 -10.41
C LEU A 333 -8.64 -10.69 -9.41
N PHE A 334 -7.45 -11.30 -9.47
CA PHE A 334 -6.33 -11.00 -8.58
C PHE A 334 -5.06 -10.71 -9.39
N PRO A 335 -4.16 -9.86 -8.86
CA PRO A 335 -2.84 -9.70 -9.45
C PRO A 335 -1.99 -10.96 -9.21
N LYS A 336 -0.76 -10.98 -9.75
CA LYS A 336 0.27 -11.91 -9.29
C LYS A 336 0.53 -11.69 -7.79
N ALA A 337 0.80 -12.77 -7.06
CA ALA A 337 1.24 -12.70 -5.67
C ALA A 337 2.56 -11.91 -5.56
N LYS A 338 2.91 -11.47 -4.34
CA LYS A 338 4.17 -10.75 -4.14
C LYS A 338 5.35 -11.65 -4.50
N GLU A 339 6.22 -11.13 -5.38
CA GLU A 339 7.39 -11.84 -5.88
C GLU A 339 7.03 -13.22 -6.47
N ALA A 340 5.90 -13.32 -7.18
CA ALA A 340 5.46 -14.58 -7.81
C ALA A 340 6.55 -15.18 -8.72
N CYS A 341 6.70 -16.50 -8.67
CA CYS A 341 7.66 -17.27 -9.46
C CYS A 341 6.88 -18.20 -10.38
N LEU A 342 6.50 -17.70 -11.56
CA LEU A 342 5.69 -18.45 -12.51
C LEU A 342 6.52 -19.37 -13.42
N ASN A 343 7.84 -19.27 -13.38
CA ASN A 343 8.76 -20.21 -14.00
C ASN A 343 9.99 -20.43 -13.09
N PRO A 344 10.73 -21.53 -13.26
CA PRO A 344 11.94 -21.83 -12.49
C PRO A 344 13.04 -20.75 -12.55
N ASN A 345 13.23 -20.08 -13.69
CA ASN A 345 14.26 -19.04 -13.82
C ASN A 345 13.98 -17.82 -12.93
N ALA A 346 12.70 -17.51 -12.69
CA ALA A 346 12.30 -16.37 -11.86
C ALA A 346 12.82 -16.45 -10.41
N ILE A 347 12.98 -17.65 -9.83
CA ILE A 347 13.58 -17.78 -8.49
C ILE A 347 15.09 -17.46 -8.53
N CYS A 348 15.81 -17.86 -9.58
CA CYS A 348 17.22 -17.52 -9.76
C CYS A 348 17.41 -16.00 -9.91
N GLU A 349 16.62 -15.35 -10.76
CA GLU A 349 16.66 -13.89 -10.96
C GLU A 349 16.39 -13.13 -9.65
N GLN A 350 15.42 -13.60 -8.86
CA GLN A 350 15.12 -13.00 -7.55
C GLN A 350 16.27 -13.18 -6.55
N ILE A 351 16.92 -14.34 -6.51
CA ILE A 351 18.07 -14.60 -5.65
C ILE A 351 19.23 -13.69 -6.06
N GLU A 352 19.57 -13.65 -7.36
CA GLU A 352 20.64 -12.83 -7.91
C GLU A 352 20.42 -11.34 -7.61
N LYS A 353 19.21 -10.83 -7.82
CA LYS A 353 18.87 -9.45 -7.48
C LYS A 353 19.05 -9.15 -5.99
N LYS A 354 18.61 -10.03 -5.10
CA LYS A 354 18.77 -9.85 -3.65
C LYS A 354 20.23 -9.94 -3.22
N PHE A 355 20.97 -10.89 -3.79
CA PHE A 355 22.40 -11.07 -3.57
C PHE A 355 23.18 -9.81 -3.94
N ASN A 356 22.97 -9.30 -5.15
CA ASN A 356 23.64 -8.08 -5.64
C ASN A 356 23.29 -6.84 -4.82
N ASN A 357 22.06 -6.74 -4.31
CA ASN A 357 21.67 -5.64 -3.42
C ASN A 357 22.34 -5.72 -2.05
N LEU A 358 22.50 -6.93 -1.49
CA LEU A 358 23.16 -7.13 -0.21
C LEU A 358 24.69 -6.94 -0.32
N LEU A 359 25.30 -7.37 -1.42
CA LEU A 359 26.75 -7.25 -1.64
C LEU A 359 27.22 -5.79 -1.72
N LYS A 360 26.35 -4.87 -2.14
CA LYS A 360 26.63 -3.42 -2.14
C LYS A 360 26.75 -2.81 -0.74
N ILE A 361 26.36 -3.55 0.30
CA ILE A 361 26.42 -3.04 1.67
C ILE A 361 27.82 -3.27 2.22
N ASN A 362 28.45 -2.18 2.67
CA ASN A 362 29.77 -2.25 3.28
C ASN A 362 29.69 -2.89 4.68
N ASN A 363 29.70 -4.22 4.74
CA ASN A 363 29.69 -5.00 5.98
C ASN A 363 30.49 -6.31 5.78
N LYS A 364 31.67 -6.39 6.41
CA LYS A 364 32.60 -7.53 6.24
C LYS A 364 31.98 -8.90 6.60
N PRO A 365 31.29 -9.08 7.76
CA PRO A 365 30.63 -10.35 8.07
C PRO A 365 29.57 -10.78 7.04
N LEU A 366 28.76 -9.84 6.56
CA LEU A 366 27.77 -10.09 5.50
C LEU A 366 28.46 -10.52 4.20
N ASN A 367 29.47 -9.76 3.76
CA ASN A 367 30.16 -10.03 2.50
C ASN A 367 30.89 -11.37 2.51
N ASN A 368 31.52 -11.73 3.63
CA ASN A 368 32.13 -13.04 3.80
C ASN A 368 31.09 -14.17 3.68
N PHE A 369 29.93 -14.05 4.35
CA PHE A 369 28.85 -15.03 4.21
C PHE A 369 28.36 -15.15 2.76
N LEU A 370 28.16 -14.02 2.07
CA LEU A 370 27.67 -14.03 0.69
C LEU A 370 28.68 -14.65 -0.28
N LEU A 371 29.94 -14.23 -0.21
CA LEU A 371 30.96 -14.62 -1.18
C LEU A 371 31.53 -16.01 -0.91
N LEU A 372 31.80 -16.36 0.36
CA LEU A 372 32.51 -17.58 0.74
C LEU A 372 31.58 -18.75 1.07
N GLU A 373 30.34 -18.48 1.51
CA GLU A 373 29.41 -19.54 1.95
C GLU A 373 28.21 -19.69 0.98
N PHE A 374 27.57 -18.59 0.60
CA PHE A 374 26.31 -18.62 -0.16
C PHE A 374 26.51 -18.84 -1.66
N SER A 375 27.49 -18.17 -2.26
CA SER A 375 27.70 -18.09 -3.73
C SER A 375 27.80 -19.47 -4.39
N ASP A 376 28.61 -20.37 -3.82
CA ASP A 376 28.87 -21.68 -4.43
C ASP A 376 27.64 -22.59 -4.39
N LEU A 377 26.87 -22.55 -3.30
CA LEU A 377 25.59 -23.28 -3.22
C LEU A 377 24.59 -22.73 -4.24
N PHE A 378 24.52 -21.41 -4.42
CA PHE A 378 23.64 -20.82 -5.43
C PHE A 378 24.04 -21.23 -6.85
N LYS A 379 25.33 -21.19 -7.19
CA LYS A 379 25.84 -21.66 -8.49
C LYS A 379 25.52 -23.14 -8.70
N LYS A 380 25.78 -24.00 -7.70
CA LYS A 380 25.50 -25.44 -7.74
C LYS A 380 24.02 -25.72 -8.04
N TYR A 381 23.11 -25.21 -7.23
CA TYR A 381 21.68 -25.51 -7.38
C TYR A 381 21.05 -24.86 -8.61
N SER A 382 21.55 -23.69 -9.04
CA SER A 382 21.13 -23.07 -10.30
C SER A 382 21.52 -23.94 -11.50
N LYS A 383 22.75 -24.47 -11.52
CA LYS A 383 23.22 -25.39 -12.57
C LYS A 383 22.40 -26.69 -12.61
N ILE A 384 22.18 -27.31 -11.45
CA ILE A 384 21.36 -28.53 -11.32
C ILE A 384 19.94 -28.27 -11.83
N THR A 385 19.33 -27.16 -11.40
CA THR A 385 17.96 -26.81 -11.80
C THR A 385 17.83 -26.60 -13.30
N LYS A 386 18.77 -25.83 -13.89
CA LYS A 386 18.81 -25.58 -15.33
C LYS A 386 18.96 -26.88 -16.13
N SER A 387 19.85 -27.77 -15.68
CA SER A 387 20.08 -29.08 -16.32
C SER A 387 18.85 -29.99 -16.22
N LYS A 388 18.26 -30.15 -15.03
CA LYS A 388 17.13 -31.06 -14.80
C LYS A 388 15.82 -30.60 -15.44
N LEU A 389 15.60 -29.28 -15.57
CA LEU A 389 14.35 -28.73 -16.12
C LEU A 389 14.46 -28.35 -17.60
N ASN A 390 15.67 -28.15 -18.13
CA ASN A 390 15.94 -27.85 -19.54
C ASN A 390 14.97 -26.79 -20.12
N LYS A 391 14.16 -27.13 -21.13
CA LYS A 391 13.19 -26.22 -21.76
C LYS A 391 12.13 -25.68 -20.79
N GLU A 392 11.81 -26.41 -19.73
CA GLU A 392 10.85 -25.96 -18.71
C GLU A 392 11.43 -24.90 -17.78
N PHE A 393 12.75 -24.72 -17.74
CA PHE A 393 13.42 -23.77 -16.83
C PHE A 393 12.94 -22.33 -17.03
N LYS A 394 12.70 -21.91 -18.28
CA LYS A 394 12.21 -20.56 -18.61
C LYS A 394 10.72 -20.51 -18.96
N LYS A 395 10.02 -21.66 -18.92
CA LYS A 395 8.63 -21.74 -19.35
C LYS A 395 7.69 -21.37 -18.21
N ASP A 396 6.84 -20.38 -18.44
CA ASP A 396 5.77 -20.03 -17.52
C ASP A 396 4.78 -21.18 -17.34
N ILE A 397 4.40 -21.42 -16.08
CA ILE A 397 3.30 -22.31 -15.73
C ILE A 397 1.99 -21.79 -16.34
N SER A 398 1.21 -22.70 -16.92
CA SER A 398 -0.08 -22.39 -17.52
C SER A 398 -1.01 -21.73 -16.50
N LYS A 399 -1.89 -20.84 -16.97
CA LYS A 399 -2.87 -20.16 -16.10
C LYS A 399 -3.73 -21.15 -15.30
N SER A 400 -4.09 -22.28 -15.90
CA SER A 400 -4.86 -23.37 -15.27
C SER A 400 -4.10 -24.10 -14.15
N ASN A 401 -2.77 -24.06 -14.18
CA ASN A 401 -1.92 -24.71 -13.18
C ASN A 401 -1.50 -23.76 -12.03
N ARG A 402 -1.87 -22.48 -12.09
CA ARG A 402 -1.60 -21.49 -11.03
C ARG A 402 -2.53 -21.70 -9.84
N ILE A 403 -2.09 -21.21 -8.68
CA ILE A 403 -2.88 -21.19 -7.45
C ILE A 403 -3.02 -19.76 -6.93
N LEU A 404 -4.17 -19.47 -6.31
CA LEU A 404 -4.32 -18.34 -5.40
C LEU A 404 -3.48 -18.60 -4.15
N SER A 405 -2.42 -17.82 -3.99
CA SER A 405 -1.41 -18.00 -2.95
C SER A 405 -1.45 -16.82 -1.97
N PRO A 406 -1.50 -17.07 -0.65
CA PRO A 406 -1.21 -16.06 0.38
C PRO A 406 0.22 -15.52 0.32
N SER A 407 1.12 -16.22 -0.36
CA SER A 407 2.59 -16.04 -0.37
C SER A 407 3.25 -16.23 1.00
N ASP A 408 2.86 -15.45 2.02
CA ASP A 408 3.42 -15.54 3.38
C ASP A 408 2.59 -16.49 4.25
N PHE A 409 2.60 -17.77 3.87
CA PHE A 409 1.72 -18.79 4.44
C PHE A 409 2.44 -19.64 5.49
N GLY A 410 1.82 -19.79 6.67
CA GLY A 410 2.34 -20.67 7.72
C GLY A 410 1.71 -20.40 9.08
N LEU A 411 2.10 -21.18 10.08
CA LEU A 411 1.60 -21.06 11.46
C LEU A 411 1.97 -19.73 12.13
N HIS A 412 2.99 -19.03 11.63
CA HIS A 412 3.37 -17.71 12.12
C HIS A 412 2.32 -16.63 11.78
N ASN A 413 1.57 -16.82 10.68
CA ASN A 413 0.47 -15.96 10.26
C ASN A 413 -0.90 -16.59 10.59
N THR A 414 -0.96 -17.36 11.69
CA THR A 414 -2.23 -17.87 12.22
C THR A 414 -2.43 -17.52 13.68
N ILE A 415 -3.70 -17.57 14.10
CA ILE A 415 -4.12 -17.65 15.49
C ILE A 415 -4.86 -18.98 15.68
N SER A 416 -4.70 -19.61 16.84
CA SER A 416 -5.41 -20.85 17.19
C SER A 416 -6.21 -20.68 18.48
N GLU A 417 -7.44 -21.14 18.44
CA GLU A 417 -8.29 -21.35 19.61
C GLU A 417 -8.88 -22.75 19.55
N LYS A 418 -8.81 -23.51 20.65
CA LYS A 418 -9.36 -24.88 20.74
C LYS A 418 -8.99 -25.74 19.51
N ASN A 419 -7.71 -25.69 19.12
CA ASN A 419 -7.14 -26.35 17.95
C ASN A 419 -7.69 -25.93 16.58
N LYS A 420 -8.43 -24.82 16.44
CA LYS A 420 -8.90 -24.30 15.16
C LYS A 420 -8.03 -23.14 14.69
N LEU A 421 -7.51 -23.22 13.46
CA LEU A 421 -6.70 -22.17 12.85
C LEU A 421 -7.52 -21.09 12.15
N TYR A 422 -7.16 -19.84 12.44
CA TYR A 422 -7.56 -18.64 11.72
C TYR A 422 -6.36 -18.07 10.99
N PHE A 423 -6.46 -17.94 9.66
CA PHE A 423 -5.38 -17.46 8.81
C PHE A 423 -5.46 -15.95 8.63
N LEU A 424 -4.32 -15.28 8.81
CA LEU A 424 -4.19 -13.83 8.84
C LEU A 424 -3.22 -13.33 7.76
N ASP A 425 -3.06 -12.02 7.67
CA ASP A 425 -2.00 -11.33 6.92
C ASP A 425 -1.93 -11.71 5.44
N LEU A 426 -2.99 -11.39 4.70
CA LEU A 426 -3.17 -11.73 3.28
C LEU A 426 -2.81 -10.57 2.33
N GLU A 427 -1.92 -9.68 2.76
CA GLU A 427 -1.49 -8.50 1.99
C GLU A 427 -0.63 -8.83 0.77
N TYR A 428 -0.13 -10.07 0.68
CA TYR A 428 0.68 -10.57 -0.43
C TYR A 428 -0.05 -11.53 -1.36
N PHE A 429 -1.37 -11.64 -1.17
CA PHE A 429 -2.22 -12.59 -1.88
C PHE A 429 -2.27 -12.33 -3.39
N GLY A 430 -2.24 -13.40 -4.18
CA GLY A 430 -2.43 -13.33 -5.62
C GLY A 430 -2.11 -14.65 -6.34
N TRP A 431 -2.01 -14.61 -7.66
CA TRP A 431 -1.65 -15.77 -8.48
C TRP A 431 -0.17 -16.11 -8.41
N ASP A 432 0.15 -17.38 -8.20
CA ASP A 432 1.51 -17.90 -8.12
C ASP A 432 1.60 -19.37 -8.58
N ASP A 433 2.82 -19.90 -8.63
CA ASP A 433 3.07 -21.34 -8.75
C ASP A 433 2.84 -22.03 -7.39
N PRO A 434 2.06 -23.13 -7.31
CA PRO A 434 1.91 -23.90 -6.07
C PRO A 434 3.23 -24.41 -5.48
N ILE A 435 4.28 -24.63 -6.29
CA ILE A 435 5.62 -24.99 -5.79
C ILE A 435 6.15 -23.89 -4.87
N LYS A 436 6.02 -22.62 -5.25
CA LYS A 436 6.48 -21.49 -4.42
C LYS A 436 5.76 -21.48 -3.06
N LEU A 437 4.44 -21.62 -3.06
CA LEU A 437 3.64 -21.66 -1.82
C LEU A 437 4.12 -22.77 -0.86
N ILE A 438 4.41 -23.96 -1.40
CA ILE A 438 4.88 -25.11 -0.62
C ILE A 438 6.30 -24.87 -0.09
N CYS A 439 7.19 -24.39 -0.95
CA CYS A 439 8.57 -24.07 -0.57
C CYS A 439 8.65 -22.96 0.47
N ASP A 440 7.85 -21.89 0.31
CA ASP A 440 7.76 -20.80 1.28
C ASP A 440 7.28 -21.35 2.63
N PHE A 441 6.22 -22.18 2.68
CA PHE A 441 5.79 -22.84 3.93
C PHE A 441 6.89 -23.71 4.56
N PHE A 442 7.65 -24.46 3.74
CA PHE A 442 8.69 -25.38 4.20
C PHE A 442 9.89 -24.64 4.82
N TRP A 443 10.33 -23.55 4.20
CA TRP A 443 11.54 -22.81 4.57
C TRP A 443 11.29 -21.63 5.51
N HIS A 444 10.06 -21.15 5.64
CA HIS A 444 9.77 -19.98 6.46
C HIS A 444 10.28 -20.15 7.91
N PRO A 445 11.16 -19.26 8.41
CA PRO A 445 11.81 -19.42 9.72
C PRO A 445 10.82 -19.34 10.90
N GLY A 446 9.68 -18.66 10.71
CA GLY A 446 8.59 -18.62 11.68
C GLY A 446 7.79 -19.93 11.80
N ASN A 447 7.95 -20.88 10.87
CA ASN A 447 7.30 -22.18 10.95
C ASN A 447 8.17 -23.17 11.74
N ASN A 448 8.22 -23.00 13.06
CA ASN A 448 8.98 -23.88 13.95
C ASN A 448 8.31 -25.26 14.06
N MET A 449 8.76 -26.21 13.23
CA MET A 449 8.18 -27.54 13.07
C MET A 449 9.27 -28.61 12.96
N SER A 450 9.02 -29.79 13.51
CA SER A 450 9.93 -30.93 13.38
C SER A 450 10.01 -31.44 11.95
N LYS A 451 11.11 -32.12 11.60
CA LYS A 451 11.30 -32.77 10.28
C LYS A 451 10.13 -33.71 9.95
N LYS A 452 9.62 -34.46 10.93
CA LYS A 452 8.45 -35.35 10.80
C LYS A 452 7.19 -34.59 10.34
N LEU A 453 6.92 -33.41 10.90
CA LEU A 453 5.77 -32.60 10.51
C LEU A 453 5.95 -31.95 9.13
N LYS A 454 7.17 -31.49 8.80
CA LYS A 454 7.49 -31.00 7.46
C LYS A 454 7.29 -32.09 6.40
N ASN A 455 7.78 -33.30 6.65
CA ASN A 455 7.59 -34.45 5.74
C ASN A 455 6.12 -34.83 5.59
N ARG A 456 5.34 -34.82 6.68
CA ARG A 456 3.89 -35.03 6.61
C ARG A 456 3.21 -34.01 5.68
N PHE A 457 3.53 -32.73 5.83
CA PHE A 457 3.00 -31.67 4.98
C PHE A 457 3.37 -31.91 3.51
N LEU A 458 4.66 -32.12 3.23
CA LEU A 458 5.17 -32.37 1.87
C LEU A 458 4.47 -33.55 1.20
N ASN A 459 4.36 -34.70 1.89
CA ASN A 459 3.71 -35.89 1.35
C ASN A 459 2.25 -35.60 0.97
N LYS A 460 1.52 -34.86 1.80
CA LYS A 460 0.13 -34.48 1.52
C LYS A 460 -0.02 -33.55 0.32
N VAL A 461 0.83 -32.52 0.21
CA VAL A 461 0.74 -31.57 -0.92
C VAL A 461 1.25 -32.20 -2.23
N ILE A 462 2.29 -33.04 -2.18
CA ILE A 462 2.74 -33.80 -3.36
C ILE A 462 1.61 -34.68 -3.88
N ASN A 463 0.90 -35.40 -3.01
CA ASN A 463 -0.24 -36.22 -3.41
C ASN A 463 -1.40 -35.36 -3.99
N LEU A 464 -1.68 -34.20 -3.39
CA LEU A 464 -2.72 -33.30 -3.85
C LEU A 464 -2.45 -32.78 -5.28
N PHE A 465 -1.25 -32.25 -5.52
CA PHE A 465 -0.90 -31.66 -6.80
C PHE A 465 -0.51 -32.71 -7.84
N GLY A 466 0.00 -33.88 -7.42
CA GLY A 466 0.32 -35.00 -8.30
C GLY A 466 -0.92 -35.66 -8.92
N LYS A 467 -2.01 -35.83 -8.16
CA LYS A 467 -3.26 -36.45 -8.67
C LYS A 467 -4.17 -35.47 -9.42
N ASN A 468 -4.30 -34.23 -8.94
CA ASN A 468 -5.35 -33.30 -9.38
C ASN A 468 -4.94 -32.34 -10.51
N TYR A 469 -3.67 -32.37 -10.94
CA TYR A 469 -3.15 -31.58 -12.04
C TYR A 469 -2.60 -32.52 -13.12
N LYS A 470 -3.50 -33.14 -13.90
CA LYS A 470 -3.16 -34.05 -15.01
C LYS A 470 -2.11 -33.45 -15.98
N ASN A 471 -2.05 -32.12 -16.08
CA ASN A 471 -1.11 -31.40 -16.95
C ASN A 471 0.10 -30.79 -16.21
N TYR A 472 0.29 -31.03 -14.92
CA TYR A 472 1.51 -30.63 -14.20
C TYR A 472 2.43 -31.83 -14.02
N LYS A 473 2.83 -32.41 -15.16
CA LYS A 473 3.78 -33.52 -15.23
C LYS A 473 5.02 -33.18 -14.42
N ASN A 474 5.53 -34.18 -13.70
CA ASN A 474 6.75 -34.09 -12.91
C ASN A 474 6.71 -33.07 -11.76
N PHE A 475 5.53 -32.77 -11.20
CA PHE A 475 5.39 -31.87 -10.04
C PHE A 475 6.36 -32.19 -8.90
N LYS A 476 6.42 -33.46 -8.49
CA LYS A 476 7.30 -33.94 -7.42
C LYS A 476 8.76 -33.62 -7.75
N ASN A 477 9.21 -33.94 -8.96
CA ASN A 477 10.58 -33.66 -9.41
C ASN A 477 10.87 -32.15 -9.40
N LYS A 478 9.99 -31.33 -10.00
CA LYS A 478 10.12 -29.86 -10.00
C LYS A 478 10.22 -29.29 -8.59
N LEU A 479 9.37 -29.77 -7.68
CA LEU A 479 9.39 -29.35 -6.28
C LEU A 479 10.75 -29.63 -5.65
N TYR A 480 11.27 -30.86 -5.75
CA TYR A 480 12.58 -31.20 -5.16
C TYR A 480 13.76 -30.46 -5.81
N VAL A 481 13.71 -30.23 -7.12
CA VAL A 481 14.72 -29.43 -7.84
C VAL A 481 14.73 -27.98 -7.37
N LEU A 482 13.55 -27.39 -7.16
CA LEU A 482 13.43 -25.99 -6.78
C LEU A 482 13.55 -25.74 -5.27
N LEU A 483 13.31 -26.74 -4.44
CA LEU A 483 13.28 -26.60 -2.99
C LEU A 483 14.57 -25.97 -2.43
N PRO A 484 15.79 -26.38 -2.82
CA PRO A 484 17.03 -25.73 -2.36
C PRO A 484 17.12 -24.25 -2.73
N LEU A 485 16.72 -23.88 -3.96
CA LEU A 485 16.74 -22.47 -4.42
C LEU A 485 15.82 -21.59 -3.57
N TYR A 486 14.63 -22.06 -3.21
CA TYR A 486 13.76 -21.31 -2.29
C TYR A 486 14.36 -21.20 -0.88
N GLY A 487 15.10 -22.20 -0.40
CA GLY A 487 15.86 -22.12 0.84
C GLY A 487 16.92 -21.01 0.78
N LEU A 488 17.68 -20.95 -0.32
CA LEU A 488 18.64 -19.87 -0.57
C LEU A 488 17.96 -18.49 -0.61
N ARG A 489 16.80 -18.36 -1.25
CA ARG A 489 16.02 -17.11 -1.22
C ARG A 489 15.65 -16.71 0.20
N TRP A 490 15.26 -17.65 1.05
CA TRP A 490 14.96 -17.37 2.46
C TRP A 490 16.19 -16.94 3.26
N CYS A 491 17.38 -17.50 2.98
CA CYS A 491 18.63 -16.99 3.56
C CYS A 491 18.80 -15.49 3.27
N LEU A 492 18.55 -15.05 2.04
CA LEU A 492 18.67 -13.63 1.67
C LEU A 492 17.54 -12.76 2.22
N ILE A 493 16.30 -13.28 2.31
CA ILE A 493 15.17 -12.53 2.90
C ILE A 493 15.44 -12.19 4.37
N ILE A 494 16.04 -13.12 5.13
CA ILE A 494 16.42 -12.90 6.52
C ILE A 494 17.41 -11.74 6.66
N LEU A 495 18.28 -11.56 5.67
CA LEU A 495 19.30 -10.50 5.63
C LEU A 495 18.76 -9.14 5.18
N ASN A 496 17.46 -9.00 4.91
CA ASN A 496 16.86 -7.70 4.57
C ASN A 496 17.05 -6.65 5.68
N CYS A 497 17.39 -7.04 6.92
CA CYS A 497 17.75 -6.11 7.99
C CYS A 497 18.93 -5.20 7.60
N PHE A 498 19.88 -5.68 6.78
CA PHE A 498 21.02 -4.89 6.32
C PHE A 498 20.60 -3.81 5.32
N VAL A 499 19.60 -4.10 4.47
CA VAL A 499 19.09 -3.16 3.45
C VAL A 499 18.19 -2.10 4.07
N ASN A 500 17.44 -2.45 5.11
CA ASN A 500 16.47 -1.55 5.73
C ASN A 500 17.16 -0.56 6.68
N LYS A 501 17.22 0.71 6.27
CA LYS A 501 17.84 1.81 7.06
C LYS A 501 17.33 1.93 8.50
N ASN A 502 16.11 1.48 8.77
CA ASN A 502 15.47 1.52 10.09
C ASN A 502 15.97 0.41 11.06
N TYR A 503 16.83 -0.51 10.60
CA TYR A 503 17.29 -1.69 11.34
C TYR A 503 18.79 -1.71 11.62
N LYS A 504 19.46 -0.54 11.64
CA LYS A 504 20.88 -0.42 12.02
C LYS A 504 21.09 -0.74 13.51
N ASN A 505 20.99 -2.02 13.85
CA ASN A 505 21.28 -2.55 15.17
C ASN A 505 22.17 -3.79 14.99
N LYS A 506 23.45 -3.64 15.37
CA LYS A 506 24.47 -4.68 15.23
C LYS A 506 24.07 -6.02 15.87
N ILE A 507 23.28 -5.98 16.94
CA ILE A 507 22.77 -7.19 17.62
C ILE A 507 21.79 -7.93 16.71
N ILE A 508 20.84 -7.21 16.10
CA ILE A 508 19.86 -7.77 15.17
C ILE A 508 20.58 -8.33 13.94
N GLU A 509 21.53 -7.59 13.37
CA GLU A 509 22.33 -8.04 12.22
C GLU A 509 23.05 -9.37 12.50
N LYS A 510 23.75 -9.47 13.64
CA LYS A 510 24.44 -10.71 14.06
C LYS A 510 23.45 -11.87 14.23
N GLN A 511 22.28 -11.63 14.82
CA GLN A 511 21.24 -12.65 15.01
C GLN A 511 20.66 -13.12 13.67
N GLN A 512 20.38 -12.20 12.74
CA GLN A 512 19.84 -12.55 11.42
C GLN A 512 20.88 -13.30 10.58
N LEU A 513 22.16 -12.92 10.66
CA LEU A 513 23.24 -13.65 9.99
C LEU A 513 23.34 -15.10 10.50
N LYS A 514 23.27 -15.32 11.83
CA LYS A 514 23.22 -16.66 12.41
C LYS A 514 22.01 -17.47 11.91
N LYS A 515 20.83 -16.85 11.80
CA LYS A 515 19.62 -17.49 11.26
C LYS A 515 19.77 -17.85 9.78
N ALA A 516 20.34 -16.96 8.97
CA ALA A 516 20.62 -17.20 7.56
C ALA A 516 21.60 -18.37 7.38
N LYS A 517 22.70 -18.41 8.16
CA LYS A 517 23.65 -19.54 8.19
C LYS A 517 22.98 -20.86 8.54
N LYS A 518 22.07 -20.87 9.52
CA LYS A 518 21.32 -22.09 9.88
C LYS A 518 20.48 -22.62 8.72
N ILE A 519 19.81 -21.75 7.96
CA ILE A 519 19.07 -22.17 6.77
C ILE A 519 20.03 -22.63 5.66
N LEU A 520 21.13 -21.90 5.43
CA LEU A 520 22.13 -22.26 4.43
C LEU A 520 22.70 -23.67 4.69
N ASN A 521 23.01 -23.98 5.95
CA ASN A 521 23.46 -25.32 6.35
C ASN A 521 22.38 -26.38 6.13
N GLN A 522 21.09 -26.08 6.32
CA GLN A 522 20.04 -27.03 5.97
C GLN A 522 19.95 -27.25 4.46
N VAL A 523 20.16 -26.19 3.67
CA VAL A 523 20.16 -26.26 2.21
C VAL A 523 21.36 -27.07 1.70
N SER A 524 22.55 -26.94 2.28
CA SER A 524 23.74 -27.67 1.83
C SER A 524 23.61 -29.19 1.96
N HIS A 525 22.82 -29.66 2.94
CA HIS A 525 22.50 -31.06 3.15
C HIS A 525 21.24 -31.52 2.40
N TYR A 526 20.62 -30.63 1.62
CA TYR A 526 19.53 -30.98 0.71
C TYR A 526 20.14 -31.46 -0.61
N GLY A 527 20.69 -32.67 -0.59
CA GLY A 527 21.23 -33.39 -1.75
C GLY A 527 20.29 -34.53 -2.17
N TYR A 528 20.31 -34.85 -3.46
CA TYR A 528 19.59 -36.00 -4.03
C TYR A 528 20.12 -37.32 -3.50
#